data_AF-A0A101IQR8-F1
#
_entry.id   AF-A0A101IQR8-F1
#
_cell.length_a   1.000
_cell.length_b   1.000
_cell.length_c   1.000
_cell.angle_alpha   90.00
_cell.angle_beta   90.00
_cell.angle_gamma   90.00
#
_symmetry.space_group_name_H-M   'P 1'
#
loop_
_entity.id
_entity.type
_entity.pdbx_description
1 polymer ?
#
loop_
_entity_poly.entity_id
_entity_poly.type
_entity_poly.pdbx_seq_one_letter_code
_entity_poly.pdbx_strand_id
1 'polypeptide(L)' 'MVSDINKRDRERIIEILGKGDEEIGEPSDENKAKYKAAKKHFNILNQQQNEIKYFFNFLTPEDYDYYFNHLKNGNYNFS' A
#
# COMPACT_ATOMS: atom_id res chain seq x y z
N MET A 1 8.02 31.66 16.25
CA MET A 1 8.25 30.59 15.26
C MET A 1 8.86 29.42 16.01
N VAL A 2 8.06 28.42 16.37
CA VAL A 2 8.54 27.23 17.07
C VAL A 2 8.28 26.03 16.19
N SER A 3 9.38 25.32 15.93
CA SER A 3 9.51 23.99 15.35
C SER A 3 9.05 23.81 13.90
N ASP A 4 9.98 24.06 12.98
CA ASP A 4 10.20 23.15 11.85
C ASP A 4 10.55 21.78 12.43
N ILE A 5 9.52 21.00 12.77
CA ILE A 5 9.67 19.58 13.07
C ILE A 5 10.13 18.96 11.76
N ASN A 6 11.44 18.76 11.69
CA ASN A 6 12.15 17.82 10.85
C ASN A 6 11.19 16.73 10.34
N LYS A 7 10.66 16.90 9.13
CA LYS A 7 9.98 15.81 8.42
C LYS A 7 11.10 14.83 8.09
N ARG A 8 11.43 13.95 9.06
CA ARG A 8 12.27 12.79 8.80
C ARG A 8 11.68 12.12 7.57
N ASP A 9 12.50 11.96 6.52
CA ASP A 9 12.14 11.16 5.38
C ASP A 9 11.91 9.74 5.90
N ARG A 10 10.64 9.41 6.15
CA ARG A 10 10.26 8.08 6.57
C ARG A 10 10.53 7.13 5.41
N GLU A 11 11.22 6.05 5.71
CA GLU A 11 11.36 4.95 4.76
C GLU A 11 9.95 4.41 4.46
N ARG A 12 9.68 4.14 3.17
CA ARG A 12 8.39 3.63 2.71
C ARG A 12 8.61 2.24 2.15
N ILE A 13 7.93 1.26 2.73
CA ILE A 13 7.92 -0.12 2.24
C ILE A 13 6.57 -0.38 1.59
N ILE A 14 6.61 -0.91 0.38
CA ILE A 14 5.43 -1.18 -0.43
C ILE A 14 5.38 -2.68 -0.67
N GLU A 15 4.40 -3.31 -0.04
CA GLU A 15 4.12 -4.72 -0.18
C GLU A 15 3.02 -4.91 -1.24
N ILE A 16 3.35 -5.70 -2.26
CA ILE A 16 2.48 -5.94 -3.41
C ILE A 16 2.23 -7.44 -3.50
N LEU A 17 0.96 -7.82 -3.63
CA LEU A 17 0.59 -9.19 -4.01
C LEU A 17 -0.09 -9.19 -5.38
N GLY A 18 0.52 -9.90 -6.32
CA GLY A 18 -0.03 -10.08 -7.66
C GLY A 18 -1.29 -10.94 -7.66
N LYS A 19 -2.27 -10.54 -8.47
CA LYS A 19 -3.50 -11.25 -8.79
C LYS A 19 -3.69 -11.29 -10.30
N GLY A 20 -4.43 -12.27 -10.81
CA GLY A 20 -4.85 -12.24 -12.21
C GLY A 20 -5.97 -11.20 -12.40
N ASP A 21 -6.15 -10.75 -13.64
CA ASP A 21 -7.16 -9.73 -13.98
C ASP A 21 -8.59 -10.20 -13.68
N GLU A 22 -8.83 -11.51 -13.58
CA GLU A 22 -10.11 -12.08 -13.15
C GLU A 22 -10.56 -11.61 -11.77
N GLU A 23 -9.62 -11.18 -10.91
CA GLU A 23 -9.88 -10.70 -9.56
C GLU A 23 -10.31 -9.22 -9.50
N ILE A 24 -10.31 -8.48 -10.63
CA ILE A 24 -10.72 -7.07 -10.68
C ILE A 24 -12.23 -6.92 -10.44
N GLY A 25 -13.03 -7.68 -11.21
CA GLY A 25 -14.49 -7.58 -11.21
C GLY A 25 -15.17 -8.42 -10.13
N GLU A 26 -14.66 -9.64 -9.92
CA GLU A 26 -15.22 -10.58 -8.95
C GLU A 26 -14.10 -11.18 -8.09
N PRO A 27 -13.57 -10.42 -7.12
CA PRO A 27 -12.52 -10.94 -6.25
C PRO A 27 -13.01 -12.17 -5.49
N SER A 28 -12.17 -13.20 -5.40
CA SER A 28 -12.48 -14.40 -4.62
C SER A 28 -12.61 -14.07 -3.14
N ASP A 29 -13.44 -14.83 -2.42
CA ASP A 29 -13.65 -14.61 -0.98
C ASP A 29 -12.36 -14.80 -0.18
N GLU A 30 -11.48 -15.70 -0.64
CA GLU A 30 -10.13 -15.87 -0.10
C GLU A 30 -9.31 -14.59 -0.24
N ASN A 31 -9.30 -13.95 -1.42
CA ASN A 31 -8.54 -12.72 -1.63
C ASN A 31 -9.15 -11.53 -0.88
N LYS A 32 -10.48 -11.44 -0.76
CA LYS A 32 -11.14 -10.46 0.13
C LYS A 32 -10.69 -10.63 1.59
N ALA A 33 -10.63 -11.87 2.08
CA ALA A 33 -10.20 -12.17 3.44
C ALA A 33 -8.71 -11.83 3.66
N LYS A 34 -7.83 -12.21 2.71
CA LYS A 34 -6.41 -11.86 2.72
C LYS A 34 -6.20 -10.36 2.72
N TYR A 35 -6.92 -9.63 1.87
CA TYR A 35 -6.82 -8.17 1.79
C TYR A 35 -7.19 -7.52 3.14
N LYS A 36 -8.32 -7.94 3.74
CA LYS A 36 -8.75 -7.44 5.05
C LYS A 36 -7.72 -7.74 6.15
N ALA A 37 -7.17 -8.95 6.18
CA ALA A 37 -6.18 -9.36 7.16
C ALA A 37 -4.88 -8.56 7.02
N ALA A 38 -4.36 -8.41 5.80
CA ALA A 38 -3.14 -7.66 5.53
C ALA A 38 -3.30 -6.16 5.83
N LYS A 39 -4.41 -5.54 5.42
CA LYS A 39 -4.70 -4.13 5.77
C LYS A 39 -4.74 -3.91 7.27
N LYS A 40 -5.34 -4.83 8.04
CA LYS A 40 -5.34 -4.77 9.50
C LYS A 40 -3.93 -4.89 10.06
N HIS A 41 -3.14 -5.85 9.57
CA HIS A 41 -1.76 -6.08 10.01
C HIS A 41 -0.88 -4.84 9.82
N PHE A 42 -0.81 -4.30 8.61
CA PHE A 42 0.04 -3.14 8.33
C PHE A 42 -0.46 -1.86 9.01
N ASN A 43 -1.77 -1.72 9.25
CA ASN A 43 -2.28 -0.62 10.06
C ASN A 43 -1.77 -0.70 11.51
N ILE A 44 -1.80 -1.89 12.13
CA ILE A 44 -1.27 -2.10 13.48
C ILE A 44 0.24 -1.79 13.50
N LEU A 45 1.02 -2.30 12.54
CA LEU A 45 2.45 -2.02 12.47
C LEU A 45 2.75 -0.52 12.34
N ASN A 46 2.01 0.19 11.48
CA ASN A 46 2.14 1.64 11.31
C ASN A 46 1.71 2.45 12.56
N GLN A 47 0.94 1.85 13.46
CA GLN A 47 0.58 2.47 14.75
C GLN A 47 1.62 2.20 15.84
N GLN A 48 2.33 1.07 15.75
CA GLN A 48 3.31 0.64 16.76
C GLN A 48 4.69 1.30 16.59
N GLN A 49 5.02 1.79 15.39
CA GLN A 49 6.27 2.49 15.11
C GLN A 49 6.07 3.66 14.13
N ASN A 50 7.04 4.57 14.05
CA ASN A 50 6.98 5.76 13.18
C ASN A 50 8.19 5.95 12.25
N GLU A 51 9.12 5.00 12.20
CA GLU A 51 10.34 5.05 11.38
C GLU A 51 10.06 4.65 9.93
N ILE A 52 9.25 3.60 9.76
CA ILE A 52 8.90 3.03 8.46
C ILE A 52 7.40 3.16 8.24
N LYS A 53 6.98 3.54 7.03
CA LYS A 53 5.57 3.50 6.65
C LYS A 53 5.31 2.37 5.66
N TYR A 54 4.50 1.40 6.08
CA TYR A 54 4.08 0.27 5.24
C TYR A 54 2.83 0.62 4.45
N PHE A 55 2.84 0.27 3.17
CA PHE A 55 1.69 0.30 2.27
C PHE A 55 1.47 -1.10 1.71
N PHE A 56 0.21 -1.49 1.58
CA PHE A 56 -0.16 -2.80 1.06
C PHE A 56 -1.24 -2.67 0.00
N ASN A 57 -0.98 -3.26 -1.17
CA ASN A 57 -1.90 -3.25 -2.30
C ASN A 57 -1.92 -4.62 -2.98
N PHE A 58 -3.08 -4.98 -3.52
CA PHE A 58 -3.17 -5.99 -4.57
C PHE A 58 -2.99 -5.29 -5.91
N LEU A 59 -2.34 -5.97 -6.84
CA LEU A 59 -2.21 -5.49 -8.21
C LEU A 59 -2.50 -6.62 -9.18
N THR A 60 -3.20 -6.26 -10.24
CA THR A 60 -3.35 -7.08 -11.43
C THR A 60 -2.43 -6.54 -12.54
N PRO A 61 -2.06 -7.35 -13.54
CA PRO A 61 -1.35 -6.87 -14.72
C PRO A 61 -1.93 -5.58 -15.31
N GLU A 62 -3.26 -5.44 -15.34
CA GLU A 62 -3.95 -4.23 -15.82
C GLU A 62 -3.57 -2.96 -15.01
N ASP A 63 -3.27 -3.10 -13.71
CA ASP A 63 -2.97 -1.97 -12.82
C ASP A 63 -1.49 -1.52 -12.85
N TYR A 64 -0.59 -2.31 -13.46
CA TYR A 64 0.86 -2.11 -13.28
C TYR A 64 1.33 -0.73 -13.77
N ASP A 65 0.95 -0.33 -14.97
CA ASP A 65 1.38 0.95 -15.54
C ASP A 65 0.89 2.13 -14.71
N TYR A 66 -0.38 2.11 -14.30
CA TYR A 66 -0.97 3.13 -13.43
C TYR A 66 -0.23 3.21 -12.08
N TYR A 67 -0.03 2.05 -11.45
CA TYR A 67 0.53 1.94 -10.12
C TYR A 67 2.00 2.38 -10.07
N PHE A 68 2.84 1.86 -10.96
CA PHE A 68 4.25 2.20 -10.98
C PHE A 68 4.49 3.65 -11.46
N ASN A 69 3.62 4.19 -12.32
CA ASN A 69 3.69 5.61 -12.66
C ASN A 69 3.37 6.49 -11.44
N HIS A 70 2.36 6.13 -10.64
CA HIS A 70 2.05 6.82 -9.38
C HIS A 70 3.24 6.80 -8.42
N LEU A 71 3.87 5.63 -8.25
CA LEU A 71 5.05 5.49 -7.41
C LEU A 71 6.22 6.35 -7.87
N LYS A 72 6.53 6.35 -9.18
CA LYS A 72 7.59 7.18 -9.76
C LYS A 72 7.35 8.68 -9.49
N ASN A 73 6.09 9.10 -9.49
CA ASN A 73 5.70 10.49 -9.22
C ASN A 73 5.52 10.80 -7.72
N GLY A 74 5.84 9.87 -6.83
CA GLY A 74 5.71 10.05 -5.38
C GLY A 74 4.27 10.09 -4.88
N ASN A 75 3.31 9.60 -5.67
CA ASN A 75 1.93 9.43 -5.25
C ASN A 75 1.73 8.03 -4.65
N TYR A 76 1.46 7.99 -3.35
CA TYR A 76 1.26 6.76 -2.58
C TYR A 76 -0.20 6.56 -2.17
N ASN A 77 -1.11 7.42 -2.65
CA ASN A 77 -2.54 7.29 -2.45
C ASN A 77 -3.12 6.56 -3.67
N PHE A 78 -3.32 5.27 -3.52
CA PHE A 78 -4.02 4.43 -4.47
C PHE A 78 -5.46 4.32 -3.97
N SER A 79 -6.38 5.02 -4.64
CA SER A 79 -7.81 5.09 -4.33
C SER A 79 -8.63 4.60 -5.49
#